data_AF-A0A8T6UL02-F1
#
_entry.id   AF-A0A8T6UL02-F1
#
_cell.length_a   1.000
_cell.length_b   1.000
_cell.length_c   1.000
_cell.angle_alpha   90.00
_cell.angle_beta   90.00
_cell.angle_gamma   90.00
#
_symmetry.space_group_name_H-M   'P 1'
#
loop_
_entity.id
_entity.type
_entity.pdbx_description
1 polymer ?
#
loop_
_entity_poly.entity_id
_entity_poly.type
_entity_poly.pdbx_seq_one_letter_code
_entity_poly.pdbx_strand_id
1 'polypeptide(L)'
;MARADKDKTSIVERDRKIKKLTKMIKTKEKELDIIEAKAERAKAQVARGDMSKGDYQRLNIELARDRKGVRGAITRLEKSRLNRERKVREMALKKEEKAKEREERKEQRALEKERRKEERGSKKKGASEDEDED
;
A
#
# COMPACT_ATOMS: atom_id res chain seq x y z
N MET A 1 -18.75 21.99 -7.81
CA MET A 1 -18.34 20.60 -8.14
C MET A 1 -16.86 20.42 -7.77
N ALA A 2 -16.52 19.86 -6.60
CA ALA A 2 -15.11 19.73 -6.15
C ALA A 2 -14.87 18.54 -5.20
N ARG A 3 -15.36 17.34 -5.55
CA ARG A 3 -15.20 16.14 -4.70
C ARG A 3 -14.77 14.87 -5.46
N ALA A 4 -14.27 14.97 -6.70
CA ALA A 4 -13.95 13.79 -7.49
C ALA A 4 -12.49 13.28 -7.33
N ASP A 5 -11.56 14.10 -6.84
CA ASP A 5 -10.12 13.74 -6.86
C ASP A 5 -9.55 13.18 -5.55
N LYS A 6 -10.34 13.11 -4.47
CA LYS A 6 -9.84 12.61 -3.17
C LYS A 6 -9.72 11.08 -3.08
N ASP A 7 -10.32 10.35 -4.03
CA ASP A 7 -10.45 8.89 -3.95
C ASP A 7 -9.38 8.10 -4.74
N LYS A 8 -8.44 8.79 -5.41
CA LYS A 8 -7.36 8.15 -6.18
C LYS A 8 -6.16 7.69 -5.35
N THR A 9 -6.19 7.83 -4.01
CA THR A 9 -5.09 7.32 -3.17
C THR A 9 -5.20 5.82 -3.00
N SER A 10 -4.11 5.12 -3.34
CA SER A 10 -4.10 3.66 -3.31
C SER A 10 -4.44 3.16 -1.90
N ILE A 11 -5.09 1.99 -1.80
CA ILE A 11 -5.40 1.37 -0.50
C ILE A 11 -4.14 1.25 0.39
N VAL A 12 -2.98 1.08 -0.26
CA VAL A 12 -1.65 1.07 0.35
C VAL A 12 -1.27 2.44 0.93
N GLU A 13 -1.45 3.51 0.16
CA GLU A 13 -1.18 4.88 0.58
C GLU A 13 -2.08 5.36 1.71
N ARG A 14 -3.30 4.83 1.82
CA ARG A 14 -4.23 5.16 2.90
C ARG A 14 -3.93 4.44 4.21
N ASP A 15 -3.15 3.36 4.19
CA ASP A 15 -2.84 2.59 5.40
C ASP A 15 -1.98 3.41 6.38
N ARG A 16 -2.53 3.67 7.57
CA ARG A 16 -1.89 4.48 8.61
C ARG A 16 -0.55 3.89 9.08
N LYS A 17 -0.39 2.56 9.06
CA LYS A 17 0.85 1.91 9.50
C LYS A 17 1.95 2.11 8.46
N ILE A 18 1.63 1.99 7.17
CA ILE A 18 2.56 2.29 6.07
C ILE A 18 3.00 3.75 6.12
N LYS A 19 2.07 4.70 6.32
CA LYS A 19 2.41 6.13 6.52
C LYS A 19 3.36 6.33 7.70
N LYS A 20 3.08 5.71 8.84
CA LYS A 20 3.93 5.81 10.04
C LYS A 20 5.34 5.26 9.78
N LEU A 21 5.44 4.07 9.18
CA LEU A 21 6.72 3.45 8.82
C LEU A 21 7.50 4.33 7.84
N THR A 22 6.84 4.87 6.83
CA THR A 22 7.45 5.81 5.86
C THR A 22 7.99 7.05 6.55
N LYS A 23 7.24 7.64 7.49
CA LYS A 23 7.70 8.79 8.27
C LYS A 23 8.93 8.44 9.11
N MET A 24 8.93 7.28 9.76
CA MET A 24 10.07 6.81 10.55
C MET A 24 11.32 6.58 9.68
N ILE A 25 11.17 5.99 8.49
CA ILE A 25 12.27 5.83 7.52
C ILE A 25 12.85 7.21 7.18
N LYS A 26 12.02 8.18 6.80
CA LYS A 26 12.46 9.55 6.48
C LYS A 26 13.18 10.23 7.64
N THR A 27 12.73 10.00 8.88
CA THR A 27 13.46 10.51 10.06
C THR A 27 14.84 9.88 10.17
N LYS A 28 14.97 8.57 9.94
CA LYS A 28 16.25 7.87 9.98
C LYS A 28 17.18 8.24 8.81
N GLU A 29 16.64 8.51 7.62
CA GLU A 29 17.40 9.06 6.50
C GLU A 29 18.00 10.43 6.85
N LYS A 30 17.20 11.32 7.46
CA LYS A 30 17.72 12.61 7.96
C LYS A 30 18.79 12.46 9.03
N GLU A 31 18.65 11.49 9.93
CA GLU A 31 19.70 11.18 10.92
C GLU A 31 21.01 10.74 10.21
N LEU A 32 20.89 9.94 9.14
CA LEU A 32 22.03 9.51 8.34
C LEU A 32 22.71 10.70 7.65
N ASP A 33 21.95 11.60 7.05
CA ASP A 33 22.46 12.82 6.41
C ASP A 33 23.24 13.69 7.42
N ILE A 34 22.74 13.80 8.65
CA ILE A 34 23.42 14.55 9.73
C ILE A 34 24.75 13.89 10.09
N ILE A 35 24.80 12.55 10.17
CA ILE A 35 26.04 11.81 10.45
C ILE A 35 27.05 12.00 9.31
N GLU A 36 26.59 11.99 8.06
CA GLU A 36 27.45 12.21 6.89
C GLU A 36 27.99 13.64 6.86
N ALA A 37 27.14 14.65 7.11
CA ALA A 37 27.57 16.04 7.23
C ALA A 37 28.56 16.25 8.39
N LYS A 38 28.39 15.55 9.53
CA LYS A 38 29.35 15.58 10.64
C LYS A 38 30.71 14.99 10.22
N ALA A 39 30.72 13.89 9.49
CA ALA A 39 31.94 13.28 8.99
C ALA A 39 32.70 14.23 8.04
N GLU A 40 31.98 14.91 7.14
CA GLU A 40 32.57 15.90 6.25
C GLU A 40 33.15 17.09 7.00
N ARG A 41 32.44 17.63 8.00
CA ARG A 41 32.94 18.71 8.85
C ARG A 41 34.19 18.30 9.62
N ALA A 42 34.22 17.10 10.19
CA ALA A 42 35.38 16.59 10.90
C ALA A 42 36.60 16.49 9.97
N LYS A 43 36.40 16.01 8.73
CA LYS A 43 37.45 15.97 7.71
C LYS A 43 37.96 17.36 7.38
N ALA A 44 37.08 18.35 7.26
CA ALA A 44 37.46 19.75 7.03
C ALA A 44 38.23 20.35 8.22
N GLN A 45 37.83 20.04 9.46
CA GLN A 45 38.53 20.51 10.67
C GLN A 45 39.96 19.97 10.74
N VAL A 46 40.19 18.70 10.38
CA VAL A 46 41.55 18.16 10.28
C VAL A 46 42.36 18.88 9.22
N ALA A 47 41.77 19.15 8.04
CA ALA A 47 42.46 19.82 6.95
C ALA A 47 42.86 21.27 7.33
N ARG A 48 42.07 21.94 8.16
CA ARG A 48 42.38 23.29 8.68
C ARG A 48 43.31 23.29 9.89
N GLY A 49 43.60 22.12 10.47
CA GLY A 49 44.39 22.01 11.70
C GLY A 49 43.60 22.25 13.00
N ASP A 50 42.28 22.46 12.90
CA ASP A 50 41.38 22.64 14.06
C ASP A 50 41.17 21.34 14.86
N MET A 51 41.56 20.19 14.30
CA MET A 51 41.38 18.87 14.90
C MET A 51 42.61 18.00 14.64
N SER A 52 43.05 17.25 15.65
CA SER A 52 44.16 16.30 15.50
C SER A 52 43.73 15.07 14.69
N LYS A 53 44.70 14.42 14.03
CA LYS A 53 44.45 13.15 13.32
C LYS A 53 43.91 12.06 14.25
N GLY A 54 44.38 12.02 15.51
CA GLY A 54 43.93 11.04 16.50
C GLY A 54 42.48 11.24 16.92
N ASP A 55 42.07 12.50 17.14
CA ASP A 55 40.68 12.85 17.46
C ASP A 55 39.75 12.53 16.30
N TYR A 56 40.18 12.84 15.07
CA TYR A 56 39.45 12.49 13.87
C TYR A 56 39.28 10.98 13.71
N GLN A 57 40.32 10.19 13.95
CA GLN A 57 40.21 8.72 13.87
C GLN A 57 39.19 8.17 14.87
N ARG A 58 39.21 8.66 16.12
CA ARG A 58 38.23 8.28 17.16
C ARG A 58 36.81 8.65 16.72
N LEU A 59 36.61 9.90 16.31
CA LEU A 59 35.32 10.38 15.83
C LEU A 59 34.82 9.61 14.60
N ASN A 60 35.71 9.28 13.66
CA ASN A 60 35.36 8.54 12.45
C ASN A 60 34.91 7.11 12.77
N ILE A 61 35.49 6.45 13.77
CA ILE A 61 35.04 5.14 14.25
C ILE A 61 33.62 5.24 14.84
N GLU A 62 33.35 6.27 15.65
CA GLU A 62 32.02 6.52 16.22
C GLU A 62 30.98 6.76 15.12
N LEU A 63 31.27 7.67 14.19
CA LEU A 63 30.38 7.98 13.06
C LEU A 63 30.14 6.75 12.16
N ALA A 64 31.13 5.89 11.98
CA ALA A 64 30.97 4.65 11.23
C ALA A 64 30.03 3.65 11.95
N ARG A 65 30.10 3.55 13.28
CA ARG A 65 29.18 2.73 14.08
C ARG A 65 27.76 3.28 14.01
N ASP A 66 27.60 4.59 14.17
CA ASP A 66 26.30 5.26 14.08
C ASP A 66 25.68 5.08 12.69
N ARG A 67 26.46 5.28 11.62
CA ARG A 67 26.04 5.05 10.24
C ARG A 67 25.53 3.62 10.04
N LYS A 68 26.26 2.62 10.54
CA LYS A 68 25.84 1.21 10.48
C LYS A 68 24.55 0.97 11.26
N GLY A 69 24.41 1.57 12.44
CA GLY A 69 23.22 1.47 13.28
C GLY A 69 21.97 2.04 12.60
N VAL A 70 22.08 3.26 12.06
CA VAL A 70 20.99 3.95 11.36
C VAL A 70 20.60 3.22 10.09
N ARG A 71 21.56 2.81 9.24
CA ARG A 71 21.29 2.01 8.04
C ARG A 71 20.57 0.71 8.37
N GLY A 72 21.02 -0.01 9.41
CA GLY A 72 20.34 -1.22 9.87
C GLY A 72 18.90 -0.96 10.35
N ALA A 73 18.64 0.18 10.98
CA ALA A 73 17.29 0.57 11.38
C ALA A 73 16.39 0.88 10.17
N ILE A 74 16.91 1.60 9.17
CA ILE A 74 16.21 1.87 7.90
C ILE A 74 15.81 0.54 7.24
N THR A 75 16.75 -0.38 7.04
CA THR A 75 16.48 -1.68 6.41
C THR A 75 15.39 -2.48 7.14
N ARG A 76 15.39 -2.47 8.49
CA ARG A 76 14.33 -3.14 9.27
C ARG A 76 12.97 -2.49 9.07
N LEU A 77 12.90 -1.15 9.06
CA LEU A 77 11.67 -0.42 8.82
C LEU A 77 11.13 -0.62 7.40
N GLU A 78 12.00 -0.63 6.39
CA GLU A 78 11.65 -0.91 5.00
C GLU A 78 11.08 -2.32 4.82
N LYS A 79 11.74 -3.34 5.39
CA LYS A 79 11.22 -4.71 5.38
C LYS A 79 9.82 -4.78 6.01
N SER A 80 9.62 -4.10 7.13
CA SER A 80 8.30 -4.01 7.78
C SER A 80 7.26 -3.32 6.89
N ARG A 81 7.64 -2.21 6.24
CA ARG A 81 6.78 -1.45 5.32
C ARG A 81 6.36 -2.32 4.14
N LEU A 82 7.31 -2.95 3.45
CA LEU A 82 7.04 -3.81 2.28
C LEU A 82 6.16 -5.01 2.63
N ASN A 83 6.42 -5.66 3.77
CA ASN A 83 5.58 -6.76 4.25
C ASN A 83 4.14 -6.30 4.52
N ARG A 84 3.96 -5.10 5.07
CA ARG A 84 2.63 -4.52 5.29
C ARG A 84 1.96 -4.16 3.97
N GLU A 85 2.69 -3.56 3.03
CA GLU A 85 2.19 -3.24 1.69
C GLU A 85 1.68 -4.50 0.98
N ARG A 86 2.46 -5.59 1.00
CA ARG A 86 2.06 -6.88 0.41
C ARG A 86 0.75 -7.38 1.02
N LYS A 87 0.65 -7.46 2.35
CA LYS A 87 -0.58 -7.90 3.06
C LYS A 87 -1.79 -7.04 2.69
N VAL A 88 -1.60 -5.72 2.59
CA VAL A 88 -2.68 -4.79 2.25
C VAL A 88 -3.14 -5.00 0.81
N ARG A 89 -2.22 -5.23 -0.15
CA ARG A 89 -2.55 -5.54 -1.54
C ARG A 89 -3.28 -6.88 -1.67
N GLU A 90 -2.79 -7.94 -1.03
CA GLU A 90 -3.44 -9.25 -1.02
C GLU A 90 -4.87 -9.18 -0.49
N MET A 91 -5.08 -8.43 0.59
CA MET A 91 -6.42 -8.23 1.16
C MET A 91 -7.34 -7.42 0.25
N ALA A 92 -6.80 -6.47 -0.51
CA ALA A 92 -7.56 -5.70 -1.48
C ALA A 92 -8.01 -6.59 -2.66
N LEU A 93 -7.09 -7.39 -3.21
CA LEU A 93 -7.39 -8.34 -4.29
C LEU A 93 -8.46 -9.35 -3.88
N LYS A 94 -8.34 -9.97 -2.69
CA LYS A 94 -9.34 -10.90 -2.17
C LYS A 94 -10.73 -10.26 -1.97
N LYS A 95 -10.77 -8.96 -1.65
CA LYS A 95 -12.04 -8.23 -1.52
C LYS A 95 -12.66 -7.94 -2.88
N GLU A 96 -11.84 -7.62 -3.87
CA GLU A 96 -12.28 -7.38 -5.25
C GLU A 96 -12.83 -8.68 -5.88
N GLU A 97 -12.12 -9.80 -5.72
CA GLU A 97 -12.56 -11.12 -6.18
C GLU A 97 -13.92 -11.51 -5.58
N LYS A 98 -14.08 -11.36 -4.25
CA LYS A 98 -15.37 -11.60 -3.58
C LYS A 98 -16.46 -10.63 -3.99
N ALA A 99 -16.11 -9.41 -4.40
CA ALA A 99 -17.09 -8.44 -4.89
C ALA A 99 -17.60 -8.86 -6.27
N LYS A 100 -16.70 -9.27 -7.17
CA LYS A 100 -17.03 -9.81 -8.50
C LYS A 100 -17.88 -11.08 -8.40
N GLU A 101 -17.49 -12.04 -7.57
CA GLU A 101 -18.28 -13.26 -7.35
C GLU A 101 -19.71 -12.95 -6.86
N ARG A 102 -19.87 -11.94 -6.01
CA ARG A 102 -21.20 -11.49 -5.55
C ARG A 102 -22.00 -10.81 -6.64
N GLU A 103 -21.35 -10.06 -7.53
CA GLU A 103 -21.97 -9.39 -8.66
C GLU A 103 -22.44 -10.42 -9.69
N GLU A 104 -21.57 -11.35 -10.09
CA GLU A 104 -21.89 -12.47 -10.97
C GLU A 104 -23.06 -13.31 -10.42
N ARG A 105 -23.07 -13.60 -9.10
CA ARG A 105 -24.19 -14.32 -8.47
C ARG A 105 -25.50 -13.52 -8.49
N LYS A 106 -25.44 -12.19 -8.42
CA LYS A 106 -26.64 -11.33 -8.56
C LYS A 106 -27.13 -11.33 -10.00
N GLU A 107 -26.23 -11.24 -10.98
CA GLU A 107 -26.55 -11.28 -12.40
C GLU A 107 -27.17 -12.63 -12.79
N GLN A 108 -26.59 -13.75 -12.36
CA GLN A 108 -27.16 -15.08 -12.58
C GLN A 108 -28.57 -15.21 -12.00
N ARG A 109 -28.79 -14.70 -10.78
CA ARG A 109 -30.13 -14.68 -10.16
C ARG A 109 -31.11 -13.78 -10.91
N ALA A 110 -30.64 -12.70 -11.53
CA ALA A 110 -31.48 -11.82 -12.33
C ALA A 110 -31.91 -12.52 -13.63
N LEU A 111 -30.97 -13.13 -14.34
CA LEU A 111 -31.22 -13.90 -15.57
C LEU A 111 -32.15 -15.10 -15.31
N GLU A 112 -31.95 -15.84 -14.20
CA GLU A 112 -32.84 -16.96 -13.84
C GLU A 112 -34.27 -16.48 -13.58
N LYS A 113 -34.43 -15.30 -12.94
CA LYS A 113 -35.76 -14.71 -12.71
C LYS A 113 -36.42 -14.26 -14.01
N GLU A 114 -35.66 -13.70 -14.95
CA GLU A 114 -36.19 -13.31 -16.26
C GLU A 114 -36.63 -14.54 -17.06
N ARG A 115 -35.79 -15.58 -17.15
CA ARG A 115 -36.15 -16.83 -17.82
C ARG A 115 -37.41 -17.47 -17.23
N ARG A 116 -37.56 -17.51 -15.89
CA ARG A 116 -38.78 -18.00 -15.24
C ARG A 116 -40.02 -17.15 -15.54
N LYS A 117 -39.87 -15.84 -15.76
CA LYS A 117 -40.98 -14.98 -16.17
C LYS A 117 -41.38 -15.26 -17.62
N GLU A 118 -40.41 -15.45 -18.52
CA GLU A 118 -40.68 -15.81 -19.92
C GLU A 118 -41.37 -17.17 -20.04
N GLU A 119 -40.90 -18.21 -19.33
CA GLU A 119 -41.53 -19.54 -19.30
C GLU A 119 -42.97 -19.52 -18.75
N ARG A 120 -43.26 -18.62 -17.79
CA ARG A 120 -44.63 -18.43 -17.27
C ARG A 120 -45.51 -17.65 -18.24
N GLY A 121 -44.95 -16.67 -18.96
CA GLY A 121 -45.65 -15.91 -19.97
C GLY A 121 -46.05 -16.75 -21.18
N SER A 122 -45.18 -17.67 -21.63
CA SER A 122 -45.47 -18.59 -22.74
C SER A 122 -46.51 -19.65 -22.36
N LYS A 123 -46.46 -20.23 -21.15
CA LYS A 123 -47.52 -21.14 -20.66
C LYS A 123 -48.89 -20.48 -20.58
N LYS A 124 -48.97 -19.19 -20.25
CA LYS A 124 -50.23 -18.45 -20.17
C LYS A 124 -50.81 -18.08 -21.54
N LYS A 125 -49.98 -18.03 -22.59
CA LYS A 125 -50.42 -17.85 -23.98
C LYS A 125 -50.87 -19.16 -24.63
N GLY A 126 -50.19 -20.27 -24.36
CA GLY A 126 -50.62 -21.58 -24.86
C GLY A 126 -51.94 -22.06 -24.25
N ALA A 127 -52.18 -21.74 -22.97
CA ALA A 127 -53.46 -22.08 -22.32
C ALA A 127 -54.65 -21.20 -22.76
N SER A 128 -54.40 -20.09 -23.46
CA SER A 128 -55.47 -19.21 -23.99
C SER A 128 -55.78 -19.47 -25.47
N GLU A 129 -55.10 -20.41 -26.12
CA GLU A 129 -55.41 -20.82 -27.50
C GLU A 129 -56.24 -22.11 -27.56
N ASP A 130 -56.42 -22.82 -26.44
CA ASP A 130 -57.19 -24.09 -26.34
C ASP A 130 -58.60 -23.93 -25.73
N GLU A 131 -59.09 -22.70 -25.46
CA GLU A 131 -60.44 -22.46 -24.88
C GLU A 131 -61.44 -21.79 -25.87
N ASP A 132 -61.14 -21.72 -27.16
CA ASP A 132 -62.02 -21.12 -28.20
C ASP A 132 -62.49 -22.12 -29.28
N GLU A 133 -62.76 -23.39 -28.92
CA GLU A 133 -63.53 -24.32 -29.77
C GLU A 133 -64.72 -24.89 -28.99
N ASP A 134 -65.85 -24.18 -29.00
CA ASP A 134 -67.21 -24.72 -28.78
C ASP A 134 -68.23 -23.94 -29.65
#